data_AF-A0A158L6V3-F1
#
_entry.id   AF-A0A158L6V3-F1
#
_cell.length_a   1.000
_cell.length_b   1.000
_cell.length_c   1.000
_cell.angle_alpha   90.00
_cell.angle_beta   90.00
_cell.angle_gamma   90.00
#
_symmetry.space_group_name_H-M   'P 1'
#
loop_
_entity.id
_entity.type
_entity.pdbx_description
1 polymer ?
#
loop_
_entity_poly.entity_id
_entity_poly.type
_entity_poly.pdbx_seq_one_letter_code
_entity_poly.pdbx_strand_id
1 'polypeptide(L)'
;MPWSAAYIDTIGEPTADLRSNIAVEARAKIVYERLINVTDDAGIKGALGFLMTREIAHQKSFEKALHSIQPNFPQGKLPGEPEFTSVYFNMSSGNDVRGPWNEGGDWKFVEDPQPAVDGGDGTATVTEQDVQVLQAMASRTASDPSAASTTGADLGAGTANEA
;
A
#
# COMPACT_ATOMS: atom_id res chain seq x y z
N MET A 1 0.32 26.33 -3.12
CA MET A 1 1.51 25.50 -2.85
C MET A 1 2.15 25.14 -4.18
N PRO A 2 3.42 25.48 -4.42
CA PRO A 2 4.13 25.00 -5.61
C PRO A 2 4.35 23.48 -5.52
N TRP A 3 4.54 22.84 -6.67
CA TRP A 3 5.09 21.49 -6.70
C TRP A 3 6.49 21.48 -6.08
N SER A 4 6.84 20.39 -5.40
CA SER A 4 8.21 20.16 -4.91
C SER A 4 8.56 18.67 -4.95
N ALA A 5 9.86 18.36 -4.87
CA ALA A 5 10.35 16.99 -4.82
C ALA A 5 9.87 16.22 -3.57
N ALA A 6 9.34 16.89 -2.55
CA ALA A 6 8.78 16.23 -1.37
C ALA A 6 7.51 15.39 -1.66
N TYR A 7 6.93 15.50 -2.86
CA TYR A 7 5.83 14.64 -3.30
C TYR A 7 6.30 13.32 -3.94
N ILE A 8 7.60 13.17 -4.17
CA ILE A 8 8.20 11.93 -4.67
C ILE A 8 8.51 11.05 -3.46
N ASP A 9 8.05 9.81 -3.50
CA ASP A 9 8.23 8.83 -2.44
C ASP A 9 8.94 7.59 -3.00
N THR A 10 10.11 7.27 -2.45
CA THR A 10 10.84 6.05 -2.72
C THR A 10 11.76 5.75 -1.54
N ILE A 11 11.75 4.49 -1.11
CA ILE A 11 12.63 4.01 -0.04
C ILE A 11 13.61 2.94 -0.55
N GLY A 12 13.60 2.66 -1.86
CA GLY A 12 14.43 1.62 -2.47
C GLY A 12 13.96 0.20 -2.16
N GLU A 13 12.73 0.04 -1.66
CA GLU A 13 12.08 -1.25 -1.42
C GLU A 13 10.93 -1.39 -2.43
N PRO A 14 11.09 -2.19 -3.50
CA PRO A 14 10.14 -2.21 -4.61
C PRO A 14 8.70 -2.55 -4.21
N THR A 15 8.49 -3.39 -3.19
CA THR A 15 7.14 -3.79 -2.78
C THR A 15 6.43 -2.70 -1.98
N ALA A 16 7.17 -1.83 -1.28
CA ALA A 16 6.64 -0.62 -0.65
C ALA A 16 6.41 0.49 -1.69
N ASP A 17 7.39 0.73 -2.56
CA ASP A 17 7.32 1.77 -3.60
C ASP A 17 6.15 1.50 -4.57
N LEU A 18 5.94 0.25 -4.99
CA LEU A 18 4.78 -0.12 -5.84
C LEU A 18 3.43 0.11 -5.14
N ARG A 19 3.35 -0.05 -3.82
CA ARG A 19 2.12 0.29 -3.06
C ARG A 19 1.91 1.79 -2.97
N SER A 20 2.98 2.57 -2.82
CA SER A 20 2.91 4.03 -2.91
C SER A 20 2.38 4.46 -4.29
N ASN A 21 2.89 3.85 -5.37
CA ASN A 21 2.40 4.08 -6.73
C ASN A 21 0.91 3.75 -6.87
N ILE A 22 0.47 2.55 -6.45
CA ILE A 22 -0.96 2.15 -6.49
C ILE A 22 -1.83 3.16 -5.73
N ALA A 23 -1.40 3.61 -4.55
CA ALA A 23 -2.13 4.58 -3.75
C ALA A 23 -2.19 5.96 -4.43
N VAL A 24 -1.12 6.40 -5.11
CA VAL A 24 -1.10 7.65 -5.88
C VAL A 24 -2.10 7.58 -7.04
N GLU A 25 -2.10 6.49 -7.80
CA GLU A 25 -3.05 6.30 -8.91
C GLU A 25 -4.51 6.30 -8.43
N ALA A 26 -4.79 5.64 -7.29
CA ALA A 26 -6.12 5.67 -6.67
C ALA A 26 -6.54 7.08 -6.27
N ARG A 27 -5.63 7.87 -5.68
CA ARG A 27 -5.91 9.27 -5.32
C ARG A 27 -6.14 10.15 -6.56
N ALA A 28 -5.31 10.00 -7.60
CA ALA A 28 -5.46 10.74 -8.85
C ALA A 28 -6.83 10.46 -9.50
N LYS A 29 -7.21 9.18 -9.62
CA LYS A 29 -8.52 8.77 -10.14
C LYS A 29 -9.68 9.45 -9.40
N ILE A 30 -9.67 9.44 -8.06
CA ILE A 30 -10.70 10.08 -7.24
C ILE A 30 -10.73 11.60 -7.44
N VAL A 31 -9.56 12.24 -7.58
CA VAL A 31 -9.49 13.67 -7.88
C VAL A 31 -10.15 13.98 -9.23
N TYR A 32 -9.91 13.17 -10.26
CA TYR A 32 -10.56 13.36 -11.56
C TYR A 32 -12.07 13.15 -11.49
N GLU A 33 -12.57 12.13 -10.77
CA GLU A 33 -14.00 11.96 -10.53
C GLU A 33 -14.64 13.21 -9.92
N ARG A 34 -13.96 13.83 -8.95
CA ARG A 34 -14.42 15.08 -8.33
C ARG A 34 -14.36 16.26 -9.30
N LEU A 35 -13.30 16.36 -10.10
CA LEU A 35 -13.14 17.46 -11.08
C LEU A 35 -14.18 17.40 -12.21
N ILE A 36 -14.56 16.20 -12.65
CA ILE A 36 -15.62 15.99 -13.65
C ILE A 36 -16.96 16.57 -13.15
N ASN A 37 -17.23 16.49 -11.84
CA ASN A 37 -18.48 16.95 -11.23
C ASN A 37 -18.56 18.48 -11.02
N VAL A 38 -17.47 19.22 -11.23
CA VAL A 38 -17.43 20.68 -11.00
C VAL A 38 -17.27 21.51 -12.29
N THR A 39 -17.45 20.87 -13.45
CA THR A 39 -17.40 21.53 -14.76
C THR A 39 -18.48 20.96 -15.68
N ASP A 40 -18.90 21.73 -16.69
CA ASP A 40 -19.79 21.28 -17.76
C ASP A 40 -19.15 21.29 -19.15
N ASP A 41 -17.89 21.72 -19.24
CA ASP A 41 -17.15 21.72 -20.50
C ASP A 41 -16.89 20.28 -20.98
N ALA A 42 -17.41 19.96 -22.18
CA ALA A 42 -17.31 18.63 -22.76
C ALA A 42 -15.87 18.22 -23.08
N GLY A 43 -15.00 19.17 -23.44
CA GLY A 43 -13.59 18.91 -23.71
C GLY A 43 -12.84 18.54 -22.43
N ILE A 44 -13.08 19.26 -21.34
CA ILE A 44 -12.50 18.96 -20.02
C ILE A 44 -12.98 17.60 -19.52
N LYS A 45 -14.29 17.30 -19.61
CA LYS A 45 -14.82 15.99 -19.22
C LYS A 45 -14.19 14.86 -20.04
N GLY A 46 -14.02 15.05 -21.35
CA GLY A 46 -13.33 14.09 -22.22
C GLY A 46 -11.88 13.84 -21.80
N ALA A 47 -11.13 14.90 -21.52
CA ALA A 47 -9.73 14.80 -21.08
C ALA A 47 -9.61 14.10 -19.72
N LEU A 48 -10.42 14.49 -18.73
CA LEU A 48 -10.43 13.87 -17.41
C LEU A 48 -10.89 12.41 -17.46
N GLY A 49 -11.86 12.07 -18.31
CA GLY A 49 -12.29 10.69 -18.53
C GLY A 49 -11.19 9.81 -19.11
N PHE A 50 -10.41 10.33 -20.07
CA PHE A 50 -9.23 9.65 -20.58
C PHE A 50 -8.16 9.44 -19.48
N LEU A 51 -7.80 10.50 -18.73
CA LEU A 51 -6.81 10.40 -17.66
C LEU A 51 -7.24 9.41 -16.57
N MET A 52 -8.50 9.48 -16.14
CA MET A 52 -9.08 8.53 -15.19
C MET A 52 -8.99 7.08 -15.66
N THR A 53 -9.21 6.84 -16.96
CA THR A 53 -9.07 5.51 -17.57
C THR A 53 -7.61 5.05 -17.56
N ARG A 54 -6.67 5.99 -17.77
CA ARG A 54 -5.24 5.70 -17.69
C ARG A 54 -4.80 5.33 -16.27
N GLU A 55 -5.36 5.94 -15.23
CA GLU A 55 -5.01 5.57 -13.85
C GLU A 55 -5.45 4.13 -13.52
N ILE A 56 -6.57 3.65 -14.09
CA ILE A 56 -6.98 2.23 -13.98
C ILE A 56 -5.93 1.32 -14.65
N ALA A 57 -5.43 1.70 -15.82
CA ALA A 57 -4.38 0.95 -16.50
C ALA A 57 -3.06 0.96 -15.70
N HIS A 58 -2.71 2.08 -15.06
CA HIS A 58 -1.54 2.17 -14.18
C HIS A 58 -1.70 1.31 -12.94
N GLN A 59 -2.85 1.35 -12.26
CA GLN A 59 -3.18 0.45 -11.13
C GLN A 59 -2.98 -1.01 -11.53
N LYS A 60 -3.58 -1.43 -12.66
CA LYS A 60 -3.40 -2.78 -13.19
C LYS A 60 -1.91 -3.12 -13.39
N SER A 61 -1.16 -2.22 -14.02
CA SER A 61 0.26 -2.46 -14.28
C SER A 61 1.09 -2.59 -12.99
N PHE A 62 0.88 -1.70 -12.02
CA PHE A 62 1.62 -1.73 -10.76
C PHE A 62 1.22 -2.90 -9.87
N GLU A 63 -0.06 -3.29 -9.86
CA GLU A 63 -0.51 -4.49 -9.15
C GLU A 63 0.07 -5.77 -9.78
N LYS A 64 0.13 -5.90 -11.11
CA LYS A 64 0.83 -7.03 -11.76
C LYS A 64 2.31 -7.07 -11.35
N ALA A 65 2.98 -5.92 -11.35
CA ALA A 65 4.38 -5.83 -10.93
C ALA A 65 4.57 -6.17 -9.44
N LEU A 66 3.65 -5.77 -8.57
CA LEU A 66 3.70 -6.11 -7.16
C LEU A 66 3.45 -7.61 -6.95
N HIS A 67 2.48 -8.19 -7.66
CA HIS A 67 2.12 -9.59 -7.54
C HIS A 67 3.18 -10.54 -8.13
N SER A 68 4.03 -10.07 -9.05
CA SER A 68 5.14 -10.86 -9.57
C SER A 68 6.30 -11.01 -8.59
N ILE A 69 6.36 -10.22 -7.53
CA ILE A 69 7.35 -10.36 -6.45
C ILE A 69 6.70 -11.18 -5.33
N GLN A 70 7.28 -12.33 -4.95
CA GLN A 70 6.73 -13.18 -3.87
C GLN A 70 7.82 -13.70 -2.92
N PRO A 71 7.59 -13.66 -1.59
CA PRO A 71 6.46 -13.00 -0.92
C PRO A 71 6.60 -11.47 -0.99
N ASN A 72 5.48 -10.75 -1.16
CA ASN A 72 5.46 -9.27 -1.13
C ASN A 72 4.88 -8.68 0.16
N PHE A 73 4.62 -9.51 1.18
CA PHE A 73 4.15 -9.10 2.51
C PHE A 73 4.54 -10.12 3.61
N PRO A 74 4.86 -9.68 4.85
CA PRO A 74 5.22 -8.30 5.19
C PRO A 74 6.55 -7.90 4.53
N GLN A 75 6.79 -6.60 4.37
CA GLN A 75 8.00 -6.09 3.71
C GLN A 75 9.21 -6.22 4.64
N GLY A 76 10.40 -6.25 4.03
CA GLY A 76 11.65 -6.36 4.78
C GLY A 76 11.97 -7.79 5.20
N LYS A 77 12.86 -7.94 6.19
CA LYS A 77 13.43 -9.23 6.62
C LYS A 77 13.25 -9.55 8.09
N LEU A 78 13.03 -8.52 8.92
CA LEU A 78 12.97 -8.70 10.36
C LEU A 78 11.54 -9.14 10.72
N PRO A 79 11.39 -10.20 11.54
CA PRO A 79 10.09 -10.52 12.09
C PRO A 79 9.65 -9.37 13.01
N GLY A 80 8.33 -9.13 13.07
CA GLY A 80 7.77 -8.32 14.14
C GLY A 80 7.87 -9.03 15.49
N GLU A 81 7.76 -8.27 16.57
CA GLU A 81 7.67 -8.82 17.92
C GLU A 81 6.37 -9.62 18.07
N PRO A 82 6.41 -10.93 18.35
CA PRO A 82 5.21 -11.77 18.41
C PRO A 82 4.19 -11.30 19.45
N GLU A 83 4.65 -10.67 20.53
CA GLU A 83 3.79 -10.11 21.57
C GLU A 83 2.88 -9.00 21.03
N PHE A 84 3.31 -8.25 20.02
CA PHE A 84 2.61 -7.06 19.51
C PHE A 84 2.01 -7.23 18.11
N THR A 85 2.45 -8.24 17.35
CA THR A 85 2.09 -8.41 15.92
C THR A 85 0.57 -8.61 15.69
N SER A 86 -0.16 -9.11 16.69
CA SER A 86 -1.62 -9.29 16.62
C SER A 86 -2.36 -8.55 17.73
N VAL A 87 -1.81 -7.43 18.22
CA VAL A 87 -2.45 -6.61 19.25
C VAL A 87 -3.02 -5.34 18.62
N TYR A 88 -4.31 -5.11 18.83
CA TYR A 88 -4.97 -3.86 18.47
C TYR A 88 -5.14 -3.00 19.72
N PHE A 89 -4.43 -1.89 19.78
CA PHE A 89 -4.56 -0.90 20.85
C PHE A 89 -5.65 0.10 20.49
N ASN A 90 -6.67 0.21 21.32
CA ASN A 90 -7.68 1.24 21.17
C ASN A 90 -7.13 2.58 21.65
N MET A 91 -6.67 3.40 20.71
CA MET A 91 -6.18 4.75 20.98
C MET A 91 -7.24 5.82 20.70
N SER A 92 -8.49 5.43 20.44
CA SER A 92 -9.62 6.32 20.19
C SER A 92 -10.51 6.45 21.43
N SER A 93 -11.26 7.55 21.53
CA SER A 93 -12.28 7.72 22.57
C SER A 93 -13.68 7.81 21.94
N GLY A 94 -14.46 6.73 22.07
CA GLY A 94 -15.86 6.66 21.64
C GLY A 94 -16.07 6.18 20.19
N ASN A 95 -17.22 5.55 19.95
CA ASN A 95 -17.62 4.94 18.67
C ASN A 95 -16.63 3.91 18.11
N ASP A 96 -16.13 3.02 18.97
CA ASP A 96 -15.17 1.99 18.58
C ASP A 96 -15.85 0.93 17.70
N VAL A 97 -15.43 0.88 16.44
CA VAL A 97 -15.94 -0.08 15.47
C VAL A 97 -15.09 -1.34 15.52
N ARG A 98 -15.76 -2.48 15.73
CA ARG A 98 -15.13 -3.81 15.74
C ARG A 98 -15.39 -4.54 14.41
N GLY A 99 -14.40 -5.28 13.93
CA GLY A 99 -14.48 -6.02 12.67
C GLY A 99 -13.22 -6.86 12.40
N PRO A 100 -13.12 -7.52 11.22
CA PRO A 100 -12.03 -8.46 10.91
C PRO A 100 -10.60 -7.88 11.01
N TRP A 101 -10.48 -6.55 11.04
CA TRP A 101 -9.22 -5.83 11.17
C TRP A 101 -8.79 -5.55 12.63
N ASN A 102 -9.62 -5.88 13.63
CA ASN A 102 -9.31 -5.71 15.06
C ASN A 102 -10.06 -6.67 16.01
N GLU A 103 -10.76 -7.66 15.46
CA GLU A 103 -11.58 -8.63 16.18
C GLU A 103 -11.57 -9.98 15.46
N GLY A 104 -11.55 -11.07 16.23
CA GLY A 104 -11.56 -12.44 15.71
C GLY A 104 -10.17 -12.98 15.34
N GLY A 105 -10.07 -14.29 15.16
CA GLY A 105 -8.79 -14.96 14.88
C GLY A 105 -7.77 -14.73 16.00
N ASP A 106 -6.57 -14.31 15.62
CA ASP A 106 -5.45 -14.08 16.54
C ASP A 106 -5.42 -12.66 17.15
N TRP A 107 -6.41 -11.79 16.83
CA TRP A 107 -6.46 -10.43 17.34
C TRP A 107 -6.68 -10.39 18.86
N LYS A 108 -5.78 -9.71 19.58
CA LYS A 108 -5.95 -9.28 20.97
C LYS A 108 -6.30 -7.81 21.00
N PHE A 109 -7.47 -7.47 21.52
CA PHE A 109 -7.91 -6.07 21.65
C PHE A 109 -7.55 -5.54 23.05
N VAL A 110 -6.86 -4.41 23.09
CA VAL A 110 -6.54 -3.68 24.32
C VAL A 110 -7.37 -2.41 24.33
N GLU A 111 -8.38 -2.37 25.20
CA GLU A 111 -9.34 -1.27 25.28
C GLU A 111 -8.75 0.01 25.90
N ASP A 112 -7.90 -0.13 26.93
CA ASP A 112 -7.30 0.99 27.65
C ASP A 112 -5.76 0.83 27.71
N PRO A 113 -5.05 1.16 26.62
CA PRO A 113 -3.61 0.97 26.51
C PRO A 113 -2.82 1.92 27.42
N GLN A 114 -1.85 1.37 28.14
CA GLN A 114 -0.92 2.18 28.95
C GLN A 114 0.24 2.73 28.09
N PRO A 115 0.79 3.92 28.41
CA PRO A 115 1.98 4.44 27.74
C PRO A 115 3.21 3.54 27.92
N ALA A 116 4.08 3.47 26.90
CA ALA A 116 5.32 2.67 26.87
C ALA A 116 5.10 1.15 27.06
N VAL A 117 4.35 0.55 26.12
CA VAL A 117 4.00 -0.88 26.12
C VAL A 117 5.20 -1.82 26.05
N ASP A 118 6.37 -1.34 25.63
CA ASP A 118 7.59 -2.11 25.42
C ASP A 118 8.61 -1.98 26.58
N GLY A 119 8.39 -1.08 27.54
CA GLY A 119 9.23 -0.92 28.73
C GLY A 119 10.69 -0.49 28.48
N GLY A 120 11.02 -0.04 27.27
CA GLY A 120 12.39 0.31 26.84
C GLY A 120 12.81 1.75 27.12
N ASP A 121 14.13 2.02 27.05
CA ASP A 121 14.71 3.36 27.21
C ASP A 121 14.79 4.17 25.90
N GLY A 122 14.38 3.57 24.78
CA GLY A 122 14.34 4.20 23.46
C GLY A 122 15.70 4.26 22.73
N THR A 123 16.73 3.54 23.20
CA THR A 123 18.04 3.56 22.54
C THR A 123 18.18 2.51 21.42
N ALA A 124 18.81 2.89 20.31
CA ALA A 124 19.05 2.03 19.16
C ALA A 124 20.55 1.73 18.99
N THR A 125 20.89 0.51 18.58
CA THR A 125 22.26 0.08 18.23
C THR A 125 22.29 -0.63 16.88
N VAL A 126 23.38 -0.47 16.12
CA VAL A 126 23.58 -1.09 14.80
C VAL A 126 24.90 -1.87 14.77
N THR A 127 24.93 -2.98 14.05
CA THR A 127 26.12 -3.81 13.77
C THR A 127 26.34 -3.94 12.25
N GLU A 128 27.57 -4.14 11.80
CA GLU A 128 27.92 -4.27 10.37
C GLU A 128 27.75 -5.70 9.81
N GLN A 129 27.10 -5.80 8.63
CA GLN A 129 27.24 -6.90 7.65
C GLN A 129 26.46 -6.58 6.35
N ASP A 130 27.17 -6.20 5.28
CA ASP A 130 26.52 -5.46 4.18
C ASP A 130 26.34 -6.23 2.86
N VAL A 131 27.19 -7.20 2.52
CA VAL A 131 27.11 -7.86 1.19
C VAL A 131 26.04 -8.95 1.13
N GLN A 132 26.01 -9.83 2.13
CA GLN A 132 25.03 -10.94 2.17
C GLN A 132 23.60 -10.41 2.34
N VAL A 133 23.44 -9.33 3.12
CA VAL A 133 22.16 -8.66 3.31
C VAL A 133 21.64 -8.06 2.01
N LEU A 134 22.52 -7.41 1.23
CA LEU A 134 22.15 -6.86 -0.08
C LEU A 134 21.75 -7.96 -1.07
N GLN A 135 22.50 -9.07 -1.13
CA GLN A 135 22.17 -10.20 -1.99
C GLN A 135 20.82 -10.84 -1.61
N ALA A 136 20.59 -11.04 -0.31
CA ALA A 136 19.32 -11.57 0.17
C ALA A 136 18.14 -10.63 -0.14
N MET A 137 18.34 -9.31 -0.03
CA MET A 137 17.34 -8.33 -0.43
C MET A 137 17.04 -8.44 -1.93
N ALA A 138 18.08 -8.45 -2.77
CA ALA A 138 17.94 -8.54 -4.23
C ALA A 138 17.20 -9.82 -4.66
N SER A 139 17.53 -10.97 -4.05
CA SER A 139 16.82 -12.22 -4.32
C SER A 139 15.36 -12.18 -3.87
N ARG A 140 15.07 -11.60 -2.70
CA ARG A 140 13.69 -11.48 -2.18
C ARG A 140 12.82 -10.58 -3.05
N THR A 141 13.38 -9.51 -3.60
CA THR A 141 12.63 -8.52 -4.40
C THR A 141 12.64 -8.82 -5.89
N ALA A 142 13.16 -9.98 -6.31
CA ALA A 142 13.17 -10.39 -7.70
C ALA A 142 11.74 -10.69 -8.18
N SER A 143 11.36 -10.13 -9.31
CA SER A 143 10.08 -10.41 -9.96
C SER A 143 10.13 -11.73 -10.75
N ASP A 144 9.06 -12.50 -10.70
CA ASP A 144 8.75 -13.59 -11.63
C ASP A 144 8.00 -13.04 -12.86
N PRO A 145 8.65 -12.89 -14.02
CA PRO A 145 8.01 -12.35 -15.22
C PRO A 145 6.94 -13.28 -15.82
N SER A 146 6.84 -14.54 -15.37
CA SER A 146 5.83 -15.49 -15.81
C SER A 146 4.54 -15.45 -14.97
N ALA A 147 4.53 -14.68 -13.87
CA ALA A 147 3.39 -14.59 -12.97
C ALA A 147 2.16 -13.99 -13.66
N ALA A 148 1.03 -14.69 -13.60
CA ALA A 148 -0.24 -14.31 -14.21
C ALA A 148 -1.33 -13.95 -13.18
N SER A 149 -0.94 -13.30 -12.08
CA SER A 149 -1.82 -13.00 -10.94
C SER A 149 -2.92 -12.01 -11.29
N THR A 150 -4.17 -12.29 -10.92
CA THR A 150 -5.32 -11.37 -11.06
C THR A 150 -5.12 -10.12 -10.21
N THR A 151 -5.50 -8.94 -10.74
CA THR A 151 -5.42 -7.64 -10.03
C THR A 151 -6.79 -7.19 -9.53
N GLY A 152 -6.85 -6.32 -8.53
CA GLY A 152 -8.06 -5.62 -8.11
C GLY A 152 -8.68 -4.80 -9.25
N ALA A 153 -7.84 -4.19 -10.09
CA ALA A 153 -8.29 -3.54 -11.33
C ALA A 153 -8.94 -4.54 -12.31
N ASP A 154 -8.42 -5.77 -12.45
CA ASP A 154 -9.05 -6.82 -13.27
C ASP A 154 -10.42 -7.24 -12.69
N LEU A 155 -10.53 -7.35 -11.36
CA LEU A 155 -11.79 -7.71 -10.68
C LEU A 155 -12.85 -6.61 -10.77
N GLY A 156 -12.43 -5.35 -10.74
CA GLY A 156 -13.31 -4.18 -10.84
C GLY A 156 -13.75 -3.82 -12.27
N ALA A 157 -13.17 -4.45 -13.30
CA ALA A 157 -13.41 -4.08 -14.69
C ALA A 157 -14.84 -4.42 -15.21
N GLY A 158 -15.58 -5.32 -14.55
CA GLY A 158 -16.89 -5.79 -15.03
C GLY A 158 -16.82 -6.39 -16.45
N THR A 159 -17.96 -6.74 -17.07
CA THR A 159 -18.04 -7.35 -18.41
C THR A 159 -17.68 -6.40 -19.57
N ALA A 160 -16.78 -5.44 -19.36
CA ALA A 160 -16.33 -4.50 -20.39
C ALA A 160 -15.52 -5.16 -21.53
N ASN A 161 -15.26 -6.47 -21.45
CA ASN A 161 -14.58 -7.26 -22.48
C ASN A 161 -15.56 -7.94 -23.46
N GLU A 162 -16.87 -7.71 -23.37
CA GLU A 162 -17.86 -8.16 -24.36
C GLU A 162 -18.62 -6.97 -24.97
N ALA A 163 -17.97 -6.27 -25.90
CA ALA A 163 -18.61 -5.35 -26.84
C ALA A 163 -17.80 -5.25 -28.14
#